data_AF-I0JKV2-F1
#
_entry.id   AF-I0JKV2-F1
#
_cell.length_a   1.000
_cell.length_b   1.000
_cell.length_c   1.000
_cell.angle_alpha   90.00
_cell.angle_beta   90.00
_cell.angle_gamma   90.00
#
_symmetry.space_group_name_H-M   'P 1'
#
loop_
_entity.id
_entity.type
_entity.pdbx_description
1 polymer ?
#
loop_
_entity_poly.entity_id
_entity_poly.type
_entity_poly.pdbx_seq_one_letter_code
_entity_poly.pdbx_strand_id
1 'polypeptide(L)'
;MSDPKIKVGKNVSFGKNVVVEENVSIGDDVVIGHNVVIKKDTIIGNNVHISDLTLLGRSPGSNKKMARKPSSTLPPLVIEEDVRIGSNCVIYRGVSIRQGVFIGDLASVREEVSIGNGSVVGRNAIIENKTTIGGNVVIQTGSYITADMIIEDDVFIGPCISSSNDKYMGMGNFHHQGPTIKRGAKIGNNATLLPAIVIGEGAIVGAGAVVTKDVPAREVVVGNPSRRIK
;
A
#
# COMPACT_ATOMS: atom_id res chain seq x y z
N MET A 1 15.64 -19.30 26.77
CA MET A 1 15.24 -18.43 25.64
C MET A 1 15.83 -19.07 24.40
N SER A 2 14.99 -19.53 23.46
CA SER A 2 15.46 -20.17 22.24
C SER A 2 16.25 -19.17 21.40
N ASP A 3 17.44 -19.58 20.97
CA ASP A 3 18.33 -18.83 20.07
C ASP A 3 17.54 -18.28 18.86
N PRO A 4 17.64 -16.99 18.50
CA PRO A 4 16.96 -16.45 17.33
C PRO A 4 17.39 -17.18 16.06
N LYS A 5 16.51 -18.03 15.52
CA LYS A 5 16.79 -18.82 14.31
C LYS A 5 16.02 -18.25 13.13
N ILE A 6 16.75 -17.88 12.08
CA ILE A 6 16.19 -17.63 10.75
C ILE A 6 15.73 -18.98 10.19
N LYS A 7 14.52 -19.04 9.65
CA LYS A 7 14.00 -20.22 8.95
C LYS A 7 14.06 -19.96 7.45
N VAL A 8 14.71 -20.85 6.71
CA VAL A 8 14.85 -20.75 5.25
C VAL A 8 14.37 -22.05 4.63
N GLY A 9 13.46 -21.95 3.67
CA GLY A 9 12.96 -23.06 2.87
C GLY A 9 13.95 -23.58 1.84
N LYS A 10 13.46 -24.39 0.92
CA LYS A 10 14.21 -24.98 -0.20
C LYS A 10 14.34 -24.00 -1.35
N ASN A 11 15.39 -24.16 -2.15
CA ASN A 11 15.63 -23.39 -3.39
C ASN A 11 15.61 -21.86 -3.21
N VAL A 12 15.97 -21.37 -2.02
CA VAL A 12 16.08 -19.93 -1.78
C VAL A 12 17.40 -19.41 -2.33
N SER A 13 17.34 -18.34 -3.13
CA SER A 13 18.52 -17.66 -3.65
C SER A 13 18.68 -16.28 -3.02
N PHE A 14 19.93 -15.95 -2.67
CA PHE A 14 20.31 -14.67 -2.09
C PHE A 14 21.29 -13.96 -3.01
N GLY A 15 21.00 -12.71 -3.30
CA GLY A 15 21.94 -11.79 -3.90
C GLY A 15 23.10 -11.44 -2.96
N LYS A 16 23.98 -10.58 -3.45
CA LYS A 16 25.11 -10.04 -2.67
C LYS A 16 24.61 -9.03 -1.62
N ASN A 17 25.25 -9.02 -0.45
CA ASN A 17 25.00 -8.06 0.64
C ASN A 17 23.55 -8.06 1.19
N VAL A 18 22.87 -9.21 1.15
CA VAL A 18 21.57 -9.34 1.81
C VAL A 18 21.75 -9.38 3.33
N VAL A 19 20.92 -8.64 4.05
CA VAL A 19 20.86 -8.65 5.52
C VAL A 19 19.52 -9.24 5.94
N VAL A 20 19.55 -10.31 6.74
CA VAL A 20 18.36 -10.93 7.32
C VAL A 20 18.49 -10.92 8.84
N GLU A 21 17.55 -10.28 9.51
CA GLU A 21 17.51 -10.21 10.98
C GLU A 21 16.84 -11.44 11.61
N GLU A 22 16.91 -11.51 12.94
CA GLU A 22 16.33 -12.57 13.77
C GLU A 22 14.85 -12.88 13.49
N ASN A 23 14.46 -14.14 13.71
CA ASN A 23 13.08 -14.64 13.60
C ASN A 23 12.39 -14.47 12.25
N VAL A 24 13.14 -14.12 11.20
CA VAL A 24 12.62 -14.11 9.83
C VAL A 24 12.33 -15.55 9.38
N SER A 25 11.20 -15.73 8.69
CA SER A 25 10.81 -16.98 8.04
C SER A 25 10.67 -16.78 6.54
N ILE A 26 11.38 -17.59 5.76
CA ILE A 26 11.39 -17.57 4.29
C ILE A 26 10.93 -18.94 3.79
N GLY A 27 9.89 -18.96 2.95
CA GLY A 27 9.34 -20.14 2.30
C GLY A 27 10.26 -20.74 1.22
N ASP A 28 9.70 -21.65 0.45
CA ASP A 28 10.38 -22.34 -0.65
C ASP A 28 10.39 -21.46 -1.92
N ASP A 29 11.39 -21.68 -2.79
CA ASP A 29 11.49 -21.07 -4.13
C ASP A 29 11.51 -19.52 -4.13
N VAL A 30 12.08 -18.93 -3.08
CA VAL A 30 12.20 -17.47 -2.92
C VAL A 30 13.47 -16.94 -3.58
N VAL A 31 13.34 -15.83 -4.31
CA VAL A 31 14.48 -15.09 -4.89
C VAL A 31 14.62 -13.75 -4.21
N ILE A 32 15.80 -13.48 -3.64
CA ILE A 32 16.13 -12.24 -2.96
C ILE A 32 17.28 -11.57 -3.69
N GLY A 33 17.05 -10.35 -4.19
CA GLY A 33 18.00 -9.55 -4.92
C GLY A 33 19.16 -9.01 -4.07
N HIS A 34 20.00 -8.20 -4.70
CA HIS A 34 21.17 -7.60 -4.08
C HIS A 34 20.81 -6.49 -3.09
N ASN A 35 21.56 -6.40 -1.99
CA ASN A 35 21.43 -5.33 -0.99
C ASN A 35 20.02 -5.23 -0.37
N VAL A 36 19.26 -6.32 -0.37
CA VAL A 36 17.96 -6.40 0.30
C VAL A 36 18.18 -6.48 1.81
N VAL A 37 17.34 -5.77 2.57
CA VAL A 37 17.34 -5.84 4.03
C VAL A 37 15.99 -6.34 4.51
N ILE A 38 15.99 -7.47 5.22
CA ILE A 38 14.79 -8.10 5.79
C ILE A 38 14.87 -7.98 7.31
N LYS A 39 14.03 -7.10 7.86
CA LYS A 39 13.99 -6.82 9.30
C LYS A 39 13.30 -7.94 10.06
N LYS A 40 13.55 -7.98 11.36
CA LYS A 40 13.17 -9.09 12.24
C LYS A 40 11.70 -9.48 12.17
N ASP A 41 11.40 -10.74 12.46
CA ASP A 41 10.07 -11.35 12.48
C ASP A 41 9.33 -11.39 11.13
N THR A 42 9.87 -10.83 10.04
CA THR A 42 9.21 -10.83 8.73
C THR A 42 8.93 -12.26 8.26
N ILE A 43 7.73 -12.47 7.73
CA ILE A 43 7.27 -13.76 7.21
C ILE A 43 7.09 -13.65 5.70
N ILE A 44 7.75 -14.53 4.96
CA ILE A 44 7.75 -14.57 3.50
C ILE A 44 7.30 -15.97 3.05
N GLY A 45 6.24 -16.02 2.25
CA GLY A 45 5.67 -17.23 1.66
C GLY A 45 6.53 -17.83 0.56
N ASN A 46 5.97 -18.80 -0.15
CA ASN A 46 6.65 -19.52 -1.21
C ASN A 46 6.63 -18.74 -2.54
N ASN A 47 7.57 -19.03 -3.43
CA ASN A 47 7.62 -18.44 -4.77
C ASN A 47 7.51 -16.91 -4.73
N VAL A 48 8.24 -16.26 -3.82
CA VAL A 48 8.29 -14.79 -3.72
C VAL A 48 9.55 -14.27 -4.42
N HIS A 49 9.44 -13.17 -5.15
CA HIS A 49 10.59 -12.47 -5.72
C HIS A 49 10.71 -11.09 -5.11
N ILE A 50 11.87 -10.78 -4.53
CA ILE A 50 12.20 -9.47 -3.97
C ILE A 50 13.39 -8.93 -4.73
N SER A 51 13.20 -7.82 -5.44
CA SER A 51 14.25 -7.22 -6.26
C SER A 51 15.19 -6.35 -5.42
N ASP A 52 16.26 -5.88 -6.05
CA ASP A 52 17.40 -5.24 -5.40
C ASP A 52 17.03 -4.01 -4.54
N LEU A 53 17.83 -3.76 -3.51
CA LEU A 53 17.79 -2.55 -2.66
C LEU A 53 16.48 -2.37 -1.87
N THR A 54 15.63 -3.41 -1.80
CA THR A 54 14.35 -3.36 -1.08
C THR A 54 14.52 -3.58 0.42
N LEU A 55 13.78 -2.81 1.23
CA LEU A 55 13.74 -2.89 2.68
C LEU A 55 12.38 -3.41 3.15
N LEU A 56 12.37 -4.55 3.84
CA LEU A 56 11.18 -5.23 4.33
C LEU A 56 11.11 -5.21 5.86
N GLY A 57 9.92 -4.97 6.41
CA GLY A 57 9.68 -5.01 7.86
C GLY A 57 10.19 -3.78 8.60
N ARG A 58 10.23 -2.61 7.93
CA ARG A 58 10.66 -1.35 8.55
C ARG A 58 9.73 -0.95 9.70
N SER A 59 10.29 -0.68 10.88
CA SER A 59 9.53 -0.04 11.95
C SER A 59 9.34 1.46 11.67
N PRO A 60 8.14 2.02 11.90
CA PRO A 60 7.91 3.44 11.73
C PRO A 60 8.66 4.26 12.79
N GLY A 61 9.19 5.41 12.35
CA GLY A 61 9.74 6.42 13.24
C GLY A 61 8.72 7.50 13.54
N SER A 62 9.00 8.33 14.54
CA SER A 62 8.19 9.52 14.84
C SER A 62 9.06 10.65 15.37
N ASN A 63 8.59 11.89 15.22
CA ASN A 63 9.14 13.07 15.89
C ASN A 63 8.04 13.81 16.67
N LYS A 64 8.38 14.95 17.30
CA LYS A 64 7.40 15.74 18.08
C LYS A 64 6.27 16.34 17.23
N LYS A 65 6.54 16.73 15.98
CA LYS A 65 5.59 17.43 15.10
C LYS A 65 4.55 16.53 14.43
N MET A 66 4.81 15.24 14.31
CA MET A 66 3.84 14.32 13.71
C MET A 66 2.56 14.26 14.54
N ALA A 67 1.43 14.61 13.93
CA ALA A 67 0.11 14.54 14.57
C ALA A 67 -0.22 13.11 14.99
N ARG A 68 0.04 12.14 14.11
CA ARG A 68 -0.13 10.72 14.37
C ARG A 68 1.17 10.09 14.86
N LYS A 69 1.11 9.44 16.02
CA LYS A 69 2.20 8.59 16.51
C LYS A 69 1.96 7.14 16.04
N PRO A 70 2.99 6.44 15.56
CA PRO A 70 2.86 5.02 15.25
C PRO A 70 2.53 4.21 16.51
N SER A 71 1.86 3.06 16.32
CA SER A 71 1.64 2.11 17.40
C SER A 71 2.98 1.66 18.02
N SER A 72 3.01 1.48 19.34
CA SER A 72 4.18 0.94 20.05
C SER A 72 4.39 -0.55 19.74
N THR A 73 3.35 -1.25 19.34
CA THR A 73 3.36 -2.66 18.95
C THR A 73 2.75 -2.81 17.57
N LEU A 74 3.53 -3.34 16.63
CA LEU A 74 3.07 -3.69 15.29
C LEU A 74 3.32 -5.17 15.04
N PRO A 75 2.34 -5.88 14.44
CA PRO A 75 2.58 -7.24 14.01
C PRO A 75 3.71 -7.28 12.96
N PRO A 76 4.27 -8.46 12.67
CA PRO A 76 5.26 -8.58 11.62
C PRO A 76 4.74 -8.15 10.24
N LEU A 77 5.65 -7.91 9.32
CA LEU A 77 5.31 -7.91 7.89
C LEU A 77 5.02 -9.35 7.46
N VAL A 78 3.90 -9.56 6.78
CA VAL A 78 3.51 -10.85 6.20
C VAL A 78 3.37 -10.71 4.69
N ILE A 79 4.15 -11.49 3.96
CA ILE A 79 4.11 -11.61 2.50
C ILE A 79 3.68 -13.04 2.18
N GLU A 80 2.53 -13.20 1.54
CA GLU A 80 2.04 -14.51 1.09
C GLU A 80 2.75 -14.97 -0.21
N GLU A 81 2.34 -16.12 -0.73
CA GLU A 81 2.97 -16.74 -1.89
C GLU A 81 2.72 -15.98 -3.20
N ASP A 82 3.54 -16.29 -4.21
CA ASP A 82 3.44 -15.73 -5.57
C ASP A 82 3.60 -14.21 -5.67
N VAL A 83 4.07 -13.55 -4.61
CA VAL A 83 4.27 -12.09 -4.58
C VAL A 83 5.52 -11.69 -5.36
N ARG A 84 5.45 -10.53 -6.02
CA ARG A 84 6.57 -9.89 -6.73
C ARG A 84 6.77 -8.47 -6.21
N ILE A 85 7.97 -8.17 -5.72
CA ILE A 85 8.34 -6.86 -5.18
C ILE A 85 9.51 -6.32 -5.99
N GLY A 86 9.33 -5.14 -6.55
CA GLY A 86 10.30 -4.39 -7.34
C GLY A 86 11.45 -3.86 -6.51
N SER A 87 12.34 -3.13 -7.17
CA SER A 87 13.56 -2.63 -6.55
C SER A 87 13.32 -1.35 -5.76
N ASN A 88 14.12 -1.11 -4.74
CA ASN A 88 14.06 0.09 -3.90
C ASN A 88 12.68 0.31 -3.23
N CYS A 89 11.94 -0.76 -2.95
CA CYS A 89 10.70 -0.67 -2.20
C CYS A 89 10.99 -0.53 -0.70
N VAL A 90 10.10 0.16 0.03
CA VAL A 90 10.12 0.21 1.50
C VAL A 90 8.78 -0.26 2.03
N ILE A 91 8.77 -1.41 2.71
CA ILE A 91 7.54 -2.03 3.22
C ILE A 91 7.66 -2.17 4.74
N TYR A 92 6.67 -1.65 5.45
CA TYR A 92 6.71 -1.51 6.90
C TYR A 92 6.23 -2.78 7.62
N ARG A 93 6.50 -2.83 8.92
CA ARG A 93 5.84 -3.79 9.82
C ARG A 93 4.33 -3.56 9.86
N GLY A 94 3.59 -4.62 10.17
CA GLY A 94 2.14 -4.60 10.25
C GLY A 94 1.44 -4.50 8.89
N VAL A 95 2.18 -4.69 7.80
CA VAL A 95 1.61 -4.83 6.46
C VAL A 95 1.31 -6.31 6.20
N SER A 96 0.16 -6.58 5.60
CA SER A 96 -0.22 -7.89 5.07
C SER A 96 -0.38 -7.80 3.56
N ILE A 97 0.46 -8.54 2.84
CA ILE A 97 0.47 -8.63 1.38
C ILE A 97 -0.02 -10.02 1.01
N ARG A 98 -1.19 -10.08 0.38
CA ARG A 98 -1.82 -11.35 0.03
C ARG A 98 -1.27 -11.95 -1.26
N GLN A 99 -1.69 -13.18 -1.56
CA GLN A 99 -1.18 -13.96 -2.68
C GLN A 99 -1.22 -13.21 -4.01
N GLY A 100 -0.16 -13.37 -4.80
CA GLY A 100 -0.09 -12.90 -6.19
C GLY A 100 -0.04 -11.39 -6.37
N VAL A 101 0.16 -10.62 -5.29
CA VAL A 101 0.31 -9.16 -5.38
C VAL A 101 1.61 -8.79 -6.10
N PHE A 102 1.52 -7.77 -6.95
CA PHE A 102 2.68 -7.14 -7.58
C PHE A 102 2.91 -5.74 -7.00
N ILE A 103 4.13 -5.46 -6.56
CA ILE A 103 4.56 -4.14 -6.10
C ILE A 103 5.71 -3.68 -7.00
N GLY A 104 5.49 -2.61 -7.76
CA GLY A 104 6.48 -2.05 -8.67
C GLY A 104 7.58 -1.27 -7.94
N ASP A 105 8.69 -1.04 -8.63
CA ASP A 105 9.87 -0.36 -8.07
C ASP A 105 9.53 0.97 -7.39
N LEU A 106 10.33 1.36 -6.40
CA LEU A 106 10.23 2.62 -5.67
C LEU A 106 8.92 2.81 -4.87
N ALA A 107 8.03 1.81 -4.86
CA ALA A 107 6.81 1.90 -4.06
C ALA A 107 7.12 1.88 -2.55
N SER A 108 6.28 2.57 -1.77
CA SER A 108 6.37 2.62 -0.31
C SER A 108 5.03 2.26 0.31
N VAL A 109 5.03 1.30 1.24
CA VAL A 109 3.83 0.83 1.93
C VAL A 109 4.03 0.94 3.44
N ARG A 110 3.32 1.86 4.06
CA ARG A 110 3.38 2.17 5.49
C ARG A 110 2.66 1.11 6.34
N GLU A 111 2.86 1.19 7.65
CA GLU A 111 2.32 0.24 8.63
C GLU A 111 0.79 0.13 8.63
N GLU A 112 0.27 -0.98 9.16
CA GLU A 112 -1.18 -1.24 9.29
C GLU A 112 -1.93 -1.21 7.95
N VAL A 113 -1.27 -1.60 6.86
CA VAL A 113 -1.86 -1.70 5.52
C VAL A 113 -2.16 -3.16 5.19
N SER A 114 -3.31 -3.40 4.54
CA SER A 114 -3.61 -4.70 3.94
C SER A 114 -3.82 -4.57 2.44
N ILE A 115 -3.26 -5.50 1.66
CA ILE A 115 -3.35 -5.53 0.20
C ILE A 115 -3.89 -6.90 -0.21
N GLY A 116 -5.10 -6.94 -0.77
CA GLY A 116 -5.79 -8.15 -1.19
C GLY A 116 -5.18 -8.85 -2.42
N ASN A 117 -5.67 -10.05 -2.69
CA ASN A 117 -5.14 -10.97 -3.71
C ASN A 117 -5.05 -10.33 -5.10
N GLY A 118 -3.97 -10.62 -5.82
CA GLY A 118 -3.80 -10.24 -7.23
C GLY A 118 -3.77 -8.73 -7.50
N SER A 119 -3.72 -7.90 -6.46
CA SER A 119 -3.67 -6.45 -6.59
C SER A 119 -2.29 -5.98 -7.06
N VAL A 120 -2.28 -4.82 -7.72
CA VAL A 120 -1.09 -4.19 -8.28
C VAL A 120 -0.87 -2.84 -7.61
N VAL A 121 0.32 -2.66 -7.02
CA VAL A 121 0.83 -1.38 -6.56
C VAL A 121 1.90 -0.92 -7.56
N GLY A 122 1.59 0.12 -8.33
CA GLY A 122 2.43 0.62 -9.41
C GLY A 122 3.74 1.24 -8.92
N ARG A 123 4.64 1.49 -9.87
CA ARG A 123 5.94 2.11 -9.61
C ARG A 123 5.78 3.43 -8.86
N ASN A 124 6.57 3.65 -7.80
CA ASN A 124 6.57 4.90 -7.04
C ASN A 124 5.17 5.27 -6.45
N ALA A 125 4.25 4.31 -6.32
CA ALA A 125 3.02 4.55 -5.58
C ALA A 125 3.34 4.57 -4.08
N ILE A 126 2.68 5.48 -3.36
CA ILE A 126 2.87 5.69 -1.93
C ILE A 126 1.56 5.34 -1.25
N ILE A 127 1.59 4.34 -0.36
CA ILE A 127 0.45 3.91 0.43
C ILE A 127 0.72 4.23 1.89
N GLU A 128 -0.04 5.18 2.41
CA GLU A 128 0.02 5.61 3.80
C GLU A 128 -0.73 4.66 4.74
N ASN A 129 -0.44 4.79 6.04
CA ASN A 129 -0.80 3.81 7.05
C ASN A 129 -2.31 3.64 7.24
N LYS A 130 -2.71 2.51 7.84
CA LYS A 130 -4.12 2.21 8.15
C LYS A 130 -5.04 2.16 6.92
N THR A 131 -4.48 1.82 5.77
CA THR A 131 -5.22 1.72 4.51
C THR A 131 -5.57 0.26 4.22
N THR A 132 -6.81 0.02 3.79
CA THR A 132 -7.27 -1.31 3.36
C THR A 132 -7.47 -1.30 1.84
N ILE A 133 -6.84 -2.26 1.16
CA ILE A 133 -6.95 -2.47 -0.29
C ILE A 133 -7.48 -3.88 -0.54
N GLY A 134 -8.58 -3.97 -1.29
CA GLY A 134 -9.22 -5.21 -1.71
C GLY A 134 -8.41 -6.04 -2.71
N GLY A 135 -9.04 -7.07 -3.25
CA GLY A 135 -8.49 -7.92 -4.32
C GLY A 135 -8.66 -7.32 -5.72
N ASN A 136 -7.79 -7.69 -6.65
CA ASN A 136 -7.78 -7.23 -8.04
C ASN A 136 -7.77 -5.70 -8.21
N VAL A 137 -7.27 -4.97 -7.20
CA VAL A 137 -7.15 -3.52 -7.26
C VAL A 137 -5.91 -3.15 -8.06
N VAL A 138 -6.02 -2.18 -8.96
CA VAL A 138 -4.88 -1.65 -9.71
C VAL A 138 -4.62 -0.21 -9.31
N ILE A 139 -3.52 0.01 -8.59
CA ILE A 139 -3.03 1.34 -8.23
C ILE A 139 -1.88 1.68 -9.16
N GLN A 140 -2.05 2.65 -10.03
CA GLN A 140 -1.05 2.99 -11.05
C GLN A 140 0.06 3.89 -10.51
N THR A 141 1.12 3.98 -11.32
CA THR A 141 2.37 4.70 -11.05
C THR A 141 2.17 6.07 -10.42
N GLY A 142 2.95 6.37 -9.38
CA GLY A 142 3.01 7.69 -8.76
C GLY A 142 1.76 8.11 -7.97
N SER A 143 0.79 7.22 -7.77
CA SER A 143 -0.41 7.53 -6.99
C SER A 143 -0.07 7.71 -5.52
N TYR A 144 -0.62 8.77 -4.90
CA TYR A 144 -0.53 9.02 -3.47
C TYR A 144 -1.84 8.63 -2.78
N ILE A 145 -1.80 7.52 -2.04
CA ILE A 145 -2.90 6.97 -1.25
C ILE A 145 -2.69 7.39 0.20
N THR A 146 -3.53 8.31 0.67
CA THR A 146 -3.47 8.85 2.03
C THR A 146 -3.87 7.79 3.08
N ALA A 147 -3.62 8.09 4.35
CA ALA A 147 -3.93 7.17 5.43
C ALA A 147 -5.45 7.03 5.64
N ASP A 148 -5.86 5.93 6.25
CA ASP A 148 -7.25 5.63 6.59
C ASP A 148 -8.19 5.52 5.38
N MET A 149 -7.64 5.15 4.21
CA MET A 149 -8.45 4.84 3.04
C MET A 149 -9.00 3.43 3.08
N ILE A 150 -10.18 3.26 2.48
CA ILE A 150 -10.78 1.96 2.19
C ILE A 150 -10.95 1.87 0.67
N ILE A 151 -10.28 0.93 0.04
CA ILE A 151 -10.36 0.66 -1.39
C ILE A 151 -10.87 -0.76 -1.56
N GLU A 152 -12.11 -0.89 -1.99
CA GLU A 152 -12.75 -2.20 -2.21
C GLU A 152 -12.23 -2.88 -3.49
N ASP A 153 -12.64 -4.13 -3.71
CA ASP A 153 -12.12 -4.95 -4.80
C ASP A 153 -12.43 -4.36 -6.19
N ASP A 154 -11.65 -4.79 -7.18
CA ASP A 154 -11.83 -4.48 -8.60
C ASP A 154 -11.75 -2.97 -8.94
N VAL A 155 -11.26 -2.16 -8.00
CA VAL A 155 -11.05 -0.72 -8.20
C VAL A 155 -9.84 -0.48 -9.10
N PHE A 156 -9.98 0.49 -10.01
CA PHE A 156 -8.87 1.02 -10.79
C PHE A 156 -8.53 2.44 -10.36
N ILE A 157 -7.28 2.70 -10.02
CA ILE A 157 -6.73 4.01 -9.70
C ILE A 157 -5.67 4.36 -10.74
N GLY A 158 -5.96 5.36 -11.57
CA GLY A 158 -5.06 5.88 -12.61
C GLY A 158 -3.78 6.50 -12.03
N PRO A 159 -2.75 6.74 -12.85
CA PRO A 159 -1.48 7.27 -12.39
C PRO A 159 -1.61 8.65 -11.77
N CYS A 160 -0.71 8.93 -10.83
CA CYS A 160 -0.51 10.24 -10.22
C CYS A 160 -1.75 10.84 -9.56
N ILE A 161 -2.73 10.04 -9.10
CA ILE A 161 -3.80 10.61 -8.28
C ILE A 161 -3.24 11.08 -6.95
N SER A 162 -3.94 12.02 -6.33
CA SER A 162 -3.70 12.45 -4.96
C SER A 162 -4.97 12.28 -4.12
N SER A 163 -4.80 11.90 -2.87
CA SER A 163 -5.88 11.82 -1.88
C SER A 163 -5.42 12.47 -0.59
N SER A 164 -6.36 12.96 0.21
CA SER A 164 -6.08 13.52 1.54
C SER A 164 -7.06 13.02 2.58
N ASN A 165 -6.64 13.00 3.83
CA ASN A 165 -7.45 12.56 4.97
C ASN A 165 -7.61 13.66 6.05
N ASP A 166 -6.98 14.82 5.87
CA ASP A 166 -7.09 15.96 6.77
C ASP A 166 -7.90 17.09 6.14
N LYS A 167 -9.14 17.26 6.61
CA LYS A 167 -10.06 18.28 6.09
C LYS A 167 -9.65 19.70 6.46
N TYR A 168 -8.90 19.88 7.54
CA TYR A 168 -8.59 21.19 8.11
C TYR A 168 -7.09 21.46 8.24
N MET A 169 -6.25 20.63 7.60
CA MET A 169 -4.79 20.81 7.54
C MET A 169 -4.15 21.00 8.93
N GLY A 170 -4.59 20.18 9.90
CA GLY A 170 -4.11 20.22 11.28
C GLY A 170 -4.75 21.30 12.16
N MET A 171 -5.72 22.06 11.65
CA MET A 171 -6.49 23.01 12.46
C MET A 171 -7.63 22.31 13.20
N GLY A 172 -7.58 22.35 14.53
CA GLY A 172 -8.62 21.77 15.40
C GLY A 172 -8.40 20.28 15.70
N ASN A 173 -9.31 19.71 16.50
CA ASN A 173 -9.27 18.30 16.91
C ASN A 173 -10.29 17.49 16.11
N PHE A 174 -9.99 17.24 14.84
CA PHE A 174 -10.86 16.47 13.95
C PHE A 174 -10.28 15.09 13.67
N HIS A 175 -11.18 14.13 13.46
CA HIS A 175 -10.78 12.80 13.04
C HIS A 175 -10.28 12.83 11.60
N HIS A 176 -9.04 12.40 11.37
CA HIS A 176 -8.52 12.13 10.04
C HIS A 176 -9.26 10.96 9.42
N GLN A 177 -9.72 11.12 8.18
CA GLN A 177 -10.47 10.08 7.47
C GLN A 177 -10.18 10.15 5.97
N GLY A 178 -9.60 9.09 5.42
CA GLY A 178 -9.36 8.95 4.00
C GLY A 178 -10.66 8.68 3.22
N PRO A 179 -10.64 8.86 1.88
CA PRO A 179 -11.76 8.48 1.04
C PRO A 179 -12.06 6.96 1.11
N THR A 180 -13.33 6.62 0.89
CA THR A 180 -13.76 5.24 0.62
C THR A 180 -14.07 5.09 -0.87
N ILE A 181 -13.41 4.17 -1.54
CA ILE A 181 -13.64 3.84 -2.95
C ILE A 181 -14.31 2.48 -3.02
N LYS A 182 -15.56 2.47 -3.47
CA LYS A 182 -16.38 1.26 -3.55
C LYS A 182 -16.03 0.41 -4.77
N ARG A 183 -16.43 -0.86 -4.69
CA ARG A 183 -16.11 -1.91 -5.66
C ARG A 183 -16.26 -1.46 -7.11
N GLY A 184 -15.30 -1.82 -7.95
CA GLY A 184 -15.36 -1.57 -9.39
C GLY A 184 -15.29 -0.09 -9.83
N ALA A 185 -15.18 0.86 -8.90
CA ALA A 185 -15.03 2.27 -9.24
C ALA A 185 -13.70 2.55 -9.94
N LYS A 186 -13.67 3.59 -10.77
CA LYS A 186 -12.49 3.97 -11.56
C LYS A 186 -12.13 5.42 -11.32
N ILE A 187 -10.88 5.65 -10.93
CA ILE A 187 -10.32 6.98 -10.70
C ILE A 187 -9.39 7.33 -11.86
N GLY A 188 -9.71 8.37 -12.60
CA GLY A 188 -8.91 8.84 -13.72
C GLY A 188 -7.60 9.46 -13.27
N ASN A 189 -6.64 9.49 -14.19
CA ASN A 189 -5.28 9.96 -13.97
C ASN A 189 -5.27 11.37 -13.37
N ASN A 190 -4.37 11.63 -12.43
CA ASN A 190 -4.17 12.96 -11.85
C ASN A 190 -5.42 13.58 -11.17
N ALA A 191 -6.40 12.75 -10.78
CA ALA A 191 -7.53 13.22 -9.97
C ALA A 191 -7.11 13.51 -8.51
N THR A 192 -7.83 14.38 -7.84
CA THR A 192 -7.66 14.70 -6.42
C THR A 192 -8.93 14.33 -5.64
N LEU A 193 -8.79 13.50 -4.60
CA LEU A 193 -9.88 13.07 -3.73
C LEU A 193 -9.78 13.75 -2.37
N LEU A 194 -10.81 14.53 -2.00
CA LEU A 194 -10.86 15.20 -0.69
C LEU A 194 -11.20 14.22 0.45
N PRO A 195 -10.94 14.60 1.71
CA PRO A 195 -11.13 13.73 2.87
C PRO A 195 -12.57 13.29 3.07
N ALA A 196 -12.74 12.09 3.63
CA ALA A 196 -14.00 11.50 4.07
C ALA A 196 -15.11 11.35 3.00
N ILE A 197 -14.79 11.49 1.71
CA ILE A 197 -15.77 11.27 0.64
C ILE A 197 -15.92 9.78 0.31
N VAL A 198 -17.07 9.43 -0.25
CA VAL A 198 -17.36 8.10 -0.79
C VAL A 198 -17.47 8.16 -2.31
N ILE A 199 -16.69 7.33 -3.01
CA ILE A 199 -16.84 7.06 -4.44
C ILE A 199 -17.64 5.77 -4.57
N GLY A 200 -18.89 5.88 -5.05
CA GLY A 200 -19.84 4.78 -5.12
C GLY A 200 -19.45 3.67 -6.10
N GLU A 201 -20.11 2.52 -5.95
CA GLU A 201 -19.80 1.31 -6.72
C GLU A 201 -19.87 1.57 -8.23
N GLY A 202 -18.84 1.17 -8.97
CA GLY A 202 -18.74 1.37 -10.42
C GLY A 202 -18.75 2.83 -10.88
N ALA A 203 -18.63 3.81 -9.98
CA ALA A 203 -18.54 5.21 -10.35
C ALA A 203 -17.25 5.53 -11.10
N ILE A 204 -17.27 6.56 -11.94
CA ILE A 204 -16.13 7.01 -12.72
C ILE A 204 -15.79 8.45 -12.35
N VAL A 205 -14.57 8.65 -11.86
CA VAL A 205 -13.96 9.97 -11.70
C VAL A 205 -13.08 10.21 -12.93
N GLY A 206 -13.36 11.26 -13.69
CA GLY A 206 -12.57 11.63 -14.85
C GLY A 206 -11.16 12.09 -14.47
N ALA A 207 -10.26 12.05 -15.45
CA ALA A 207 -8.89 12.53 -15.29
C ALA A 207 -8.87 14.01 -14.87
N GLY A 208 -7.96 14.36 -13.95
CA GLY A 208 -7.79 15.73 -13.45
C GLY A 208 -8.94 16.26 -12.57
N ALA A 209 -9.93 15.44 -12.23
CA ALA A 209 -11.07 15.91 -11.45
C ALA A 209 -10.68 16.19 -9.98
N VAL A 210 -11.26 17.23 -9.38
CA VAL A 210 -11.15 17.51 -7.94
C VAL A 210 -12.47 17.16 -7.28
N VAL A 211 -12.51 15.99 -6.63
CA VAL A 211 -13.74 15.43 -6.06
C VAL A 211 -13.91 15.93 -4.64
N THR A 212 -14.90 16.80 -4.44
CA THR A 212 -15.14 17.48 -3.16
C THR A 212 -16.34 16.95 -2.39
N LYS A 213 -17.09 16.01 -2.98
CA LYS A 213 -18.32 15.42 -2.43
C LYS A 213 -18.44 13.97 -2.88
N ASP A 214 -19.28 13.22 -2.19
CA ASP A 214 -19.60 11.84 -2.57
C ASP A 214 -20.08 11.74 -4.01
N VAL A 215 -19.65 10.67 -4.67
CA VAL A 215 -20.05 10.31 -6.03
C VAL A 215 -20.97 9.10 -5.91
N PRO A 216 -22.24 9.16 -6.36
CA PRO A 216 -23.11 8.00 -6.30
C PRO A 216 -22.62 6.87 -7.20
N ALA A 217 -23.11 5.66 -6.92
CA ALA A 217 -22.79 4.47 -7.69
C ALA A 217 -23.14 4.67 -9.18
N ARG A 218 -22.24 4.21 -10.05
CA ARG A 218 -22.37 4.20 -11.53
C ARG A 218 -22.53 5.58 -12.19
N GLU A 219 -22.26 6.65 -11.47
CA GLU A 219 -22.25 8.02 -12.00
C GLU A 219 -20.87 8.40 -12.52
N VAL A 220 -20.83 9.39 -13.43
CA VAL A 220 -19.56 9.94 -13.96
C VAL A 220 -19.39 11.38 -13.52
N VAL A 221 -18.28 11.70 -12.86
CA VAL A 221 -17.92 13.08 -12.47
C VAL A 221 -16.62 13.54 -13.10
N VAL A 222 -16.56 14.80 -13.51
CA VAL A 222 -15.35 15.43 -14.09
C VAL A 222 -15.19 16.88 -13.64
N GLY A 223 -13.99 17.45 -13.80
CA GLY A 223 -13.73 18.87 -13.59
C GLY A 223 -13.30 19.26 -12.17
N ASN A 224 -13.10 20.57 -11.97
CA ASN A 224 -12.65 21.15 -10.71
C ASN A 224 -13.50 22.37 -10.33
N PRO A 225 -14.31 22.31 -9.24
CA PRO A 225 -14.69 21.09 -8.52
C PRO A 225 -15.51 20.15 -9.40
N SER A 226 -15.47 18.84 -9.12
CA SER A 226 -16.10 17.84 -9.97
C SER A 226 -17.63 17.99 -10.05
N ARG A 227 -18.20 17.69 -11.22
CA ARG A 227 -19.64 17.72 -11.49
C ARG A 227 -20.04 16.47 -12.26
N ARG A 228 -21.25 15.99 -11.99
CA ARG A 228 -21.84 14.89 -12.75
C ARG A 228 -22.07 15.33 -14.20
N ILE A 229 -21.79 14.44 -15.14
CA ILE A 229 -22.00 14.70 -16.57
C ILE A 229 -22.91 13.67 -17.25
N LYS A 230 -23.16 12.55 -16.58
CA LYS A 230 -24.07 11.49 -16.98
C LYS A 230 -24.59 10.82 -15.72
#